data_AF-A0A8B9W181-F1
#
_entry.id   AF-A0A8B9W181-F1
#
_cell.length_a   1.000
_cell.length_b   1.000
_cell.length_c   1.000
_cell.angle_alpha   90.00
_cell.angle_beta   90.00
_cell.angle_gamma   90.00
#
_symmetry.space_group_name_H-M   'P 1'
#
loop_
_entity.id
_entity.type
_entity.pdbx_description
1 polymer ?
#
loop_
_entity_poly.entity_id
_entity_poly.type
_entity_poly.pdbx_seq_one_letter_code
_entity_poly.pdbx_strand_id
1 'polypeptide(L)'
;DSATCNVVGMAAGGRFFCTAGRGLEPFLARELRARLGATEVDYVAGKVFFTADAEPSELKKIKSGERLFLLIKKHGPLPVSGHKGKMLHEIKSLVIEEPKDWLDVIAAWKNLRGCEGKKDGVSQENPSPCKRKSEEEMDVVTKRQKTEQVREIVSEECQAGAEENGVVPDRKSDEEGQPETEASLEDSSKSSGEKPVENEKHSFSFRVSCRCSGAIAKILTSQEIGRAIGIALMKQFRWRADLRNPDLEIFVHLNDIHSAVGIPLFSLPLANREYIKTAGLRSTIAWAMASLAEISAGDFVLDPMCGLGTILLEAATEWPVTCYWGTDISDSQLEGAGVNIKTAGLVDKIELLKASVKALPLPAESFDAVVSDIPFGKKFKITKDVRFLPDSLQEMERYAVLRVGGTVVLLLSQDLHKRMDSITKSGENQSPNTSSDGAGETTAVETSSSDGNSSSVVKGVEEAFLSSRQPRFGSLVLDGIYEVSLGKTVAFIYKYRKVSAAGN
;
A
#
# COMPACT_ATOMS: atom_id res chain seq x y z
N ASP A 1 -12.01 -25.12 22.88
CA ASP A 1 -13.13 -24.96 21.95
C ASP A 1 -12.70 -24.22 20.69
N SER A 2 -12.28 -24.99 19.68
CA SER A 2 -11.91 -24.50 18.35
C SER A 2 -13.16 -24.44 17.48
N ALA A 3 -13.76 -23.26 17.35
CA ALA A 3 -14.86 -23.04 16.42
C ALA A 3 -14.32 -23.03 14.98
N THR A 4 -14.32 -24.19 14.32
CA THR A 4 -14.26 -24.30 12.87
C THR A 4 -15.56 -23.75 12.30
N CYS A 5 -15.52 -22.52 11.77
CA CYS A 5 -16.66 -21.94 11.07
C CYS A 5 -16.59 -22.40 9.60
N ASN A 6 -17.27 -23.50 9.29
CA ASN A 6 -17.53 -23.91 7.91
C ASN A 6 -18.51 -22.91 7.30
N VAL A 7 -18.06 -22.08 6.37
CA VAL A 7 -18.89 -21.01 5.80
C VAL A 7 -18.81 -21.00 4.30
N VAL A 8 -19.76 -21.69 3.68
CA VAL A 8 -20.31 -21.30 2.38
C VAL A 8 -21.80 -21.63 2.38
N GLY A 9 -22.63 -20.59 2.36
CA GLY A 9 -24.05 -20.63 2.07
C GLY A 9 -24.45 -19.25 1.59
N MET A 10 -24.64 -19.09 0.27
CA MET A 10 -24.95 -17.82 -0.41
C MET A 10 -26.39 -17.32 -0.11
N ALA A 11 -26.71 -17.18 1.17
CA ALA A 11 -27.87 -16.47 1.69
C ALA A 11 -27.48 -15.38 2.71
N ALA A 12 -26.23 -15.42 3.22
CA ALA A 12 -25.57 -14.33 3.93
C ALA A 12 -24.49 -13.75 3.01
N GLY A 13 -24.31 -12.43 2.98
CA GLY A 13 -23.43 -11.72 2.04
C GLY A 13 -22.03 -12.32 1.85
N GLY A 14 -21.37 -11.96 0.75
CA GLY A 14 -20.05 -12.47 0.39
C GLY A 14 -19.02 -12.24 1.50
N ARG A 15 -18.20 -13.26 1.77
CA ARG A 15 -17.08 -13.15 2.71
C ARG A 15 -15.80 -12.82 1.98
N PHE A 16 -15.10 -11.81 2.46
CA PHE A 16 -13.92 -11.27 1.82
C PHE A 16 -12.78 -11.10 2.80
N PHE A 17 -11.57 -11.01 2.26
CA PHE A 17 -10.48 -10.36 2.96
C PHE A 17 -9.71 -9.47 2.01
N CYS A 18 -9.16 -8.40 2.56
CA CYS A 18 -8.33 -7.46 1.84
C CYS A 18 -7.00 -7.31 2.55
N THR A 19 -5.91 -7.36 1.78
CA THR A 19 -4.58 -7.07 2.32
C THR A 19 -4.39 -5.56 2.46
N ALA A 20 -3.73 -5.13 3.52
CA ALA A 20 -3.41 -3.72 3.75
C ALA A 20 -1.93 -3.57 4.12
N GLY A 21 -1.38 -2.38 3.89
CA GLY A 21 -0.09 -2.02 4.46
C GLY A 21 -0.17 -2.02 5.99
N ARG A 22 0.93 -2.35 6.68
CA ARG A 22 0.94 -2.28 8.15
C ARG A 22 0.61 -0.86 8.62
N GLY A 23 -0.31 -0.73 9.56
CA GLY A 23 -0.85 0.52 10.06
C GLY A 23 -2.10 1.02 9.32
N LEU A 24 -2.41 0.48 8.13
CA LEU A 24 -3.59 0.84 7.35
C LEU A 24 -4.81 -0.04 7.64
N GLU A 25 -4.66 -1.11 8.42
CA GLU A 25 -5.75 -2.02 8.77
C GLU A 25 -6.94 -1.29 9.43
N PRO A 26 -6.73 -0.36 10.39
CA PRO A 26 -7.84 0.40 10.97
C PRO A 26 -8.51 1.34 9.97
N PHE A 27 -7.76 1.92 9.02
CA PHE A 27 -8.31 2.77 7.96
C PHE A 27 -9.20 1.97 7.02
N LEU A 28 -8.74 0.80 6.62
CA LEU A 28 -9.50 -0.12 5.80
C LEU A 28 -10.73 -0.65 6.52
N ALA A 29 -10.62 -1.01 7.80
CA ALA A 29 -11.77 -1.44 8.58
C ALA A 29 -12.82 -0.32 8.73
N ARG A 30 -12.42 0.95 8.85
CA ARG A 30 -13.35 2.09 8.85
C ARG A 30 -13.98 2.31 7.47
N GLU A 31 -13.17 2.27 6.41
CA GLU A 31 -13.64 2.43 5.03
C GLU A 31 -14.67 1.36 4.66
N LEU A 32 -14.41 0.09 4.98
CA LEU A 32 -15.31 -1.02 4.67
C LEU A 32 -16.66 -0.86 5.37
N ARG A 33 -16.66 -0.45 6.65
CA ARG A 33 -17.91 -0.20 7.39
C ARG A 33 -18.69 0.97 6.80
N ALA A 34 -18.01 2.07 6.48
CA ALA A 34 -18.65 3.29 5.99
C ALA A 34 -19.14 3.15 4.54
N ARG A 35 -18.34 2.55 3.65
CA ARG A 35 -18.61 2.49 2.21
C ARG A 35 -19.48 1.29 1.82
N LEU A 36 -19.30 0.15 2.47
CA LEU A 36 -19.94 -1.11 2.08
C LEU A 36 -20.94 -1.64 3.12
N GLY A 37 -21.14 -0.95 4.24
CA GLY A 37 -21.95 -1.46 5.35
C GLY A 37 -21.42 -2.79 5.89
N ALA A 38 -20.11 -3.04 5.79
CA ALA A 38 -19.52 -4.34 6.07
C ALA A 38 -19.74 -4.75 7.54
N THR A 39 -20.08 -6.02 7.73
CA THR A 39 -20.28 -6.67 9.03
C THR A 39 -19.15 -7.68 9.30
N GLU A 40 -19.06 -8.19 10.53
CA GLU A 40 -18.02 -9.15 10.94
C GLU A 40 -16.58 -8.69 10.62
N VAL A 41 -16.34 -7.38 10.70
CA VAL A 41 -15.05 -6.77 10.34
C VAL A 41 -14.02 -7.03 11.44
N ASP A 42 -13.08 -7.93 11.15
CA ASP A 42 -11.96 -8.32 11.98
C ASP A 42 -10.65 -8.08 11.25
N TYR A 43 -9.61 -7.60 11.93
CA TYR A 43 -8.32 -7.36 11.29
C TYR A 43 -7.14 -7.83 12.13
N VAL A 44 -6.14 -8.27 11.41
CA VAL A 44 -4.84 -8.73 11.91
C VAL A 44 -3.76 -8.00 11.13
N ALA A 45 -2.51 -8.06 11.58
CA ALA A 45 -1.40 -7.40 10.88
C ALA A 45 -1.39 -7.73 9.36
N GLY A 46 -1.61 -6.69 8.56
CA GLY A 46 -1.63 -6.66 7.11
C GLY A 46 -2.90 -7.19 6.43
N LYS A 47 -3.98 -7.52 7.15
CA LYS A 47 -5.24 -8.05 6.56
C LYS A 47 -6.48 -7.65 7.34
N VAL A 48 -7.55 -7.37 6.60
CA VAL A 48 -8.90 -7.14 7.13
C VAL A 48 -9.84 -8.17 6.51
N PHE A 49 -10.55 -8.92 7.35
CA PHE A 49 -11.60 -9.87 6.99
C PHE A 49 -12.95 -9.21 7.25
N PHE A 50 -13.92 -9.45 6.37
CA PHE A 50 -15.24 -8.84 6.49
C PHE A 50 -16.29 -9.60 5.67
N THR A 51 -17.55 -9.37 6.02
CA THR A 51 -18.73 -9.84 5.30
C THR A 51 -19.44 -8.63 4.72
N ALA A 52 -19.73 -8.63 3.42
CA ALA A 52 -20.45 -7.54 2.77
C ALA A 52 -21.37 -8.07 1.66
N ASP A 53 -22.51 -7.43 1.49
CA ASP A 53 -23.38 -7.61 0.33
C ASP A 53 -23.16 -6.43 -0.61
N ALA A 54 -22.14 -6.54 -1.46
CA ALA A 54 -21.68 -5.44 -2.30
C ALA A 54 -21.33 -5.95 -3.71
N GLU A 55 -21.68 -5.15 -4.70
CA GLU A 55 -21.38 -5.45 -6.10
C GLU A 55 -19.86 -5.32 -6.38
N PRO A 56 -19.31 -6.04 -7.37
CA PRO A 56 -17.90 -5.94 -7.76
C PRO A 56 -17.45 -4.49 -8.04
N SER A 57 -18.35 -3.68 -8.60
CA SER A 57 -18.08 -2.26 -8.90
C SER A 57 -17.90 -1.41 -7.63
N GLU A 58 -18.55 -1.77 -6.52
CA GLU A 58 -18.41 -1.10 -5.22
C GLU A 58 -17.15 -1.58 -4.50
N LEU A 59 -16.89 -2.88 -4.56
CA LEU A 59 -15.67 -3.48 -4.04
C LEU A 59 -14.40 -2.92 -4.71
N LYS A 60 -14.46 -2.59 -6.00
CA LYS A 60 -13.34 -1.94 -6.72
C LYS A 60 -13.06 -0.51 -6.23
N LYS A 61 -14.02 0.15 -5.56
CA LYS A 61 -13.86 1.53 -5.06
C LYS A 61 -13.08 1.63 -3.76
N ILE A 62 -12.77 0.52 -3.08
CA ILE A 62 -11.97 0.53 -1.85
C ILE A 62 -10.60 1.17 -2.11
N LYS A 63 -10.23 2.16 -1.29
CA LYS A 63 -9.04 2.99 -1.50
C LYS A 63 -7.89 2.68 -0.57
N SER A 64 -8.15 2.25 0.66
CA SER A 64 -7.10 1.96 1.65
C SER A 64 -6.52 0.54 1.57
N GLY A 65 -7.17 -0.34 0.81
CA GLY A 65 -6.75 -1.73 0.60
C GLY A 65 -5.76 -1.94 -0.54
N GLU A 66 -4.96 -3.00 -0.47
CA GLU A 66 -4.01 -3.37 -1.52
C GLU A 66 -4.58 -4.39 -2.50
N ARG A 67 -5.01 -5.56 -2.04
CA ARG A 67 -5.58 -6.62 -2.88
C ARG A 67 -6.80 -7.22 -2.18
N LEU A 68 -7.85 -7.46 -2.93
CA LEU A 68 -9.11 -7.98 -2.43
C LEU A 68 -9.32 -9.43 -2.90
N PHE A 69 -9.79 -10.27 -1.99
CA PHE A 69 -9.98 -11.69 -2.18
C PHE A 69 -11.37 -12.11 -1.69
N LEU A 70 -12.01 -13.01 -2.44
CA LEU A 70 -13.10 -13.83 -1.93
C LEU A 70 -12.50 -14.83 -0.93
N LEU A 71 -13.00 -14.84 0.30
CA LEU A 71 -12.53 -15.74 1.34
C LEU A 71 -13.17 -17.12 1.15
N ILE A 72 -12.35 -18.15 1.02
CA ILE A 72 -12.80 -19.54 1.01
C ILE A 72 -12.78 -20.10 2.42
N LYS A 73 -11.62 -19.99 3.08
CA LYS A 73 -11.42 -20.56 4.41
C LYS A 73 -10.49 -19.69 5.23
N LYS A 74 -10.86 -19.44 6.49
CA LYS A 74 -10.02 -18.84 7.52
C LYS A 74 -9.86 -19.87 8.63
N HIS A 75 -8.63 -20.11 9.04
CA HIS A 75 -8.28 -21.03 10.11
C HIS A 75 -7.27 -20.37 11.05
N GLY A 76 -7.18 -20.86 12.29
CA GLY A 76 -6.09 -20.51 13.19
C GLY A 76 -4.71 -20.91 12.64
N PRO A 77 -3.63 -20.61 13.36
CA PRO A 77 -2.29 -21.00 12.93
C PRO A 77 -2.18 -22.52 12.86
N LEU A 78 -1.51 -23.02 11.81
CA LEU A 78 -1.28 -24.46 11.66
C LEU A 78 -0.19 -24.92 12.64
N PRO A 79 -0.33 -26.11 13.24
CA PRO A 79 0.66 -26.60 14.18
C PRO A 79 1.98 -26.89 13.45
N VAL A 80 3.05 -26.24 13.91
CA VAL A 80 4.37 -26.44 13.34
C VAL A 80 4.98 -27.69 13.97
N SER A 81 5.33 -28.67 13.14
CA SER A 81 6.01 -29.90 13.57
C SER A 81 7.34 -30.05 12.85
N GLY A 82 8.30 -30.79 13.44
CA GLY A 82 9.58 -31.06 12.78
C GLY A 82 9.47 -31.92 11.51
N HIS A 83 8.31 -32.54 11.26
CA HIS A 83 8.07 -33.42 10.13
C HIS A 83 7.42 -32.66 8.96
N LYS A 84 8.24 -32.31 7.95
CA LYS A 84 7.78 -31.60 6.74
C LYS A 84 6.56 -32.25 6.06
N GLY A 85 6.54 -33.58 5.99
CA GLY A 85 5.43 -34.33 5.37
C GLY A 85 4.09 -34.14 6.08
N LYS A 86 4.10 -34.12 7.41
CA LYS A 86 2.89 -33.88 8.22
C LYS A 86 2.35 -32.47 8.02
N MET A 87 3.23 -31.47 8.04
CA MET A 87 2.85 -30.07 7.78
C MET A 87 2.25 -29.90 6.37
N LEU A 88 2.87 -30.48 5.34
CA LEU A 88 2.34 -30.42 3.98
C LEU A 88 0.99 -31.14 3.85
N HIS A 89 0.76 -32.21 4.62
CA HIS A 89 -0.53 -32.88 4.64
C HIS A 89 -1.62 -31.98 5.22
N GLU A 90 -1.37 -31.35 6.38
CA GLU A 90 -2.32 -30.42 7.01
C GLU A 90 -2.60 -29.19 6.12
N ILE A 91 -1.57 -28.63 5.47
CA ILE A 91 -1.74 -27.50 4.55
C ILE A 91 -2.58 -27.91 3.33
N LYS A 92 -2.40 -29.13 2.79
CA LYS A 92 -3.24 -29.63 1.70
C LYS A 92 -4.68 -29.80 2.15
N SER A 93 -4.89 -30.39 3.32
CA SER A 93 -6.22 -30.68 3.86
C SER A 93 -7.01 -29.37 4.08
N LEU A 94 -6.35 -28.30 4.52
CA LEU A 94 -6.94 -26.95 4.60
C LEU A 94 -7.59 -26.48 3.27
N VAL A 95 -7.03 -26.87 2.12
CA VAL A 95 -7.54 -26.46 0.80
C VAL A 95 -8.55 -27.46 0.23
N ILE A 96 -8.47 -28.74 0.58
CA ILE A 96 -9.04 -29.86 -0.20
C ILE A 96 -10.24 -30.55 0.43
N GLU A 97 -10.38 -30.49 1.76
CA GLU A 97 -11.30 -31.37 2.50
C GLU A 97 -12.78 -31.24 2.11
N GLU A 98 -13.22 -30.14 1.49
CA GLU A 98 -14.63 -29.90 1.14
C GLU A 98 -14.80 -29.48 -0.35
N PRO A 99 -14.83 -30.45 -1.29
CA PRO A 99 -14.91 -30.14 -2.73
C PRO A 99 -16.24 -29.58 -3.22
N LYS A 100 -17.34 -29.73 -2.49
CA LYS A 100 -18.65 -29.14 -2.86
C LYS A 100 -18.59 -27.62 -2.75
N ASP A 101 -17.98 -27.13 -1.67
CA ASP A 101 -17.79 -25.71 -1.40
C ASP A 101 -16.99 -25.03 -2.51
N TRP A 102 -16.05 -25.73 -3.15
CA TRP A 102 -15.28 -25.19 -4.28
C TRP A 102 -16.13 -24.92 -5.52
N LEU A 103 -17.12 -25.76 -5.84
CA LEU A 103 -17.98 -25.53 -6.99
C LEU A 103 -18.88 -24.32 -6.77
N ASP A 104 -19.43 -24.20 -5.56
CA ASP A 104 -20.27 -23.07 -5.17
C ASP A 104 -19.46 -21.77 -5.10
N VAL A 105 -18.25 -21.82 -4.54
CA VAL A 105 -17.30 -20.69 -4.50
C VAL A 105 -16.88 -20.28 -5.91
N ILE A 106 -16.59 -21.22 -6.80
CA ILE A 106 -16.23 -20.90 -8.20
C ILE A 106 -17.43 -20.30 -8.93
N ALA A 107 -18.65 -20.80 -8.70
CA ALA A 107 -19.85 -20.22 -9.26
C ALA A 107 -20.07 -18.78 -8.76
N ALA A 108 -19.94 -18.55 -7.44
CA ALA A 108 -20.00 -17.24 -6.83
C ALA A 108 -18.95 -16.28 -7.42
N TRP A 109 -17.70 -16.72 -7.50
CA TRP A 109 -16.61 -15.95 -8.09
C TRP A 109 -16.83 -15.65 -9.58
N LYS A 110 -17.35 -16.61 -10.35
CA LYS A 110 -17.70 -16.40 -11.77
C LYS A 110 -18.81 -15.35 -11.92
N ASN A 111 -19.82 -15.36 -11.06
CA ASN A 111 -20.88 -14.35 -11.07
C ASN A 111 -20.33 -12.95 -10.76
N LEU A 112 -19.42 -12.85 -9.78
CA LEU A 112 -18.73 -11.59 -9.46
C LEU A 112 -17.85 -11.07 -10.61
N ARG A 113 -17.29 -11.95 -11.46
CA ARG A 113 -16.54 -11.53 -12.66
C ARG A 113 -17.41 -11.26 -13.88
N GLY A 114 -18.49 -12.02 -14.08
CA GLY A 114 -19.37 -11.91 -15.24
C GLY A 114 -20.01 -10.53 -15.41
N CYS A 115 -20.07 -9.74 -14.33
CA CYS A 115 -20.58 -8.37 -14.34
C CYS A 115 -19.59 -7.33 -14.92
N GLU A 116 -18.33 -7.70 -15.22
CA GLU A 116 -17.39 -6.82 -15.95
C GLU A 116 -17.63 -6.82 -17.48
N GLY A 117 -18.55 -7.63 -18.01
CA GLY A 117 -18.72 -7.90 -19.45
C GLY A 117 -19.72 -7.03 -20.23
N LYS A 118 -20.32 -5.98 -19.65
CA LYS A 118 -21.24 -5.08 -20.40
C LYS A 118 -20.93 -3.61 -20.16
N LYS A 119 -20.02 -3.06 -20.99
CA LYS A 119 -20.09 -1.69 -21.51
C LYS A 119 -19.50 -1.60 -22.92
N ASP A 120 -20.39 -1.26 -23.84
CA ASP A 120 -20.28 -0.36 -24.98
C ASP A 120 -19.12 -0.53 -25.98
N GLY A 121 -19.51 -0.96 -27.19
CA GLY A 121 -18.65 -1.03 -28.35
C GLY A 121 -18.15 0.34 -28.77
N VAL A 122 -16.86 0.59 -28.55
CA VAL A 122 -16.05 1.47 -29.38
C VAL A 122 -14.75 0.73 -29.64
N SER A 123 -14.51 0.41 -30.91
CA SER A 123 -13.29 -0.19 -31.42
C SER A 123 -12.12 0.79 -31.27
N GLN A 124 -11.14 0.46 -30.44
CA GLN A 124 -9.77 0.97 -30.60
C GLN A 124 -8.77 -0.18 -30.46
N GLU A 125 -7.83 -0.20 -31.40
CA GLU A 125 -6.81 -1.21 -31.60
C GLU A 125 -5.88 -1.31 -30.39
N ASN A 126 -5.70 -2.53 -29.88
CA ASN A 126 -4.79 -2.84 -28.78
C ASN A 126 -3.33 -2.87 -29.26
N PRO A 127 -2.39 -2.19 -28.60
CA PRO A 127 -1.01 -2.65 -28.55
C PRO A 127 -0.92 -3.86 -27.59
N SER A 128 -0.08 -4.82 -27.94
CA SER A 128 0.07 -6.13 -27.25
C SER A 128 0.31 -6.03 -25.73
N PRO A 129 -0.20 -6.98 -24.92
CA PRO A 129 -0.05 -6.93 -23.46
C PRO A 129 1.40 -7.26 -23.07
N CYS A 130 2.07 -6.29 -22.45
CA CYS A 130 3.44 -6.45 -21.97
C CYS A 130 3.51 -7.40 -20.75
N LYS A 131 4.53 -8.25 -20.76
CA LYS A 131 4.74 -9.44 -19.91
C LYS A 131 4.74 -9.11 -18.40
N ARG A 132 4.04 -9.92 -17.59
CA ARG A 132 4.12 -9.91 -16.12
C ARG A 132 5.57 -10.18 -15.66
N LYS A 133 6.12 -9.26 -14.86
CA LYS A 133 7.32 -9.46 -14.05
C LYS A 133 6.94 -9.68 -12.59
N SER A 134 7.67 -10.55 -11.89
CA SER A 134 7.41 -10.90 -10.50
C SER A 134 7.56 -9.70 -9.56
N GLU A 135 6.81 -9.67 -8.47
CA GLU A 135 6.79 -8.56 -7.49
C GLU A 135 8.16 -8.32 -6.81
N GLU A 136 9.13 -9.24 -6.93
CA GLU A 136 10.52 -9.03 -6.50
C GLU A 136 11.36 -8.22 -7.51
N GLU A 137 10.97 -8.15 -8.79
CA GLU A 137 11.72 -7.41 -9.82
C GLU A 137 11.47 -5.89 -9.81
N MET A 138 10.38 -5.40 -9.20
CA MET A 138 10.13 -3.95 -9.08
C MET A 138 11.22 -3.24 -8.24
N ASP A 139 11.82 -3.95 -7.29
CA ASP A 139 12.91 -3.45 -6.43
C ASP A 139 14.28 -3.43 -7.16
N VAL A 140 14.42 -4.14 -8.29
CA VAL A 140 15.67 -4.25 -9.06
C VAL A 140 15.64 -3.36 -10.31
N VAL A 141 14.49 -3.23 -10.97
CA VAL A 141 14.33 -2.37 -12.16
C VAL A 141 14.56 -0.89 -11.82
N THR A 142 14.15 -0.46 -10.62
CA THR A 142 14.43 0.89 -10.07
C THR A 142 15.92 1.12 -9.78
N LYS A 143 16.75 0.07 -9.72
CA LYS A 143 18.21 0.17 -9.57
C LYS A 143 18.96 0.26 -10.91
N ARG A 144 18.41 -0.31 -11.98
CA ARG A 144 19.05 -0.33 -13.31
C ARG A 144 18.89 0.99 -14.07
N GLN A 145 17.69 1.59 -14.03
CA GLN A 145 17.45 2.93 -14.58
C GLN A 145 18.25 4.04 -13.85
N LYS A 146 18.66 3.78 -12.60
CA LYS A 146 19.48 4.69 -11.80
C LYS A 146 20.96 4.70 -12.19
N THR A 147 21.41 3.71 -12.97
CA THR A 147 22.81 3.63 -13.44
C THR A 147 22.98 4.24 -14.83
N GLU A 148 21.92 4.29 -15.65
CA GLU A 148 21.95 4.94 -16.97
C GLU A 148 21.83 6.46 -16.86
N GLN A 149 20.96 7.00 -16.00
CA GLN A 149 20.86 8.46 -15.78
C GLN A 149 22.11 9.08 -15.13
N VAL A 150 22.95 8.29 -14.46
CA VAL A 150 24.21 8.78 -13.87
C VAL A 150 25.36 8.76 -14.90
N ARG A 151 25.22 8.05 -16.02
CA ARG A 151 26.23 8.03 -17.08
C ARG A 151 26.07 9.17 -18.10
N GLU A 152 24.87 9.65 -18.34
CA GLU A 152 24.65 10.79 -19.26
C GLU A 152 25.02 12.15 -18.65
N ILE A 153 25.03 12.30 -17.31
CA ILE A 153 25.29 13.58 -16.65
C ILE A 153 26.81 13.85 -16.47
N VAL A 154 27.70 12.91 -16.81
CA VAL A 154 29.16 13.06 -16.64
C VAL A 154 29.89 13.18 -17.99
N SER A 155 29.20 13.58 -19.07
CA SER A 155 29.81 13.70 -20.40
C SER A 155 29.74 15.11 -21.02
N GLU A 156 29.28 16.12 -20.30
CA GLU A 156 29.15 17.50 -20.81
C GLU A 156 30.08 18.55 -20.18
N GLU A 157 31.12 18.13 -19.45
CA GLU A 157 32.22 19.03 -19.08
C GLU A 157 33.57 18.37 -19.33
N CYS A 158 34.17 18.67 -20.48
CA CYS A 158 35.59 18.95 -20.72
C CYS A 158 35.95 18.68 -22.20
N GLN A 159 35.84 19.72 -23.02
CA GLN A 159 36.61 19.83 -24.27
C GLN A 159 37.80 20.74 -24.02
N ALA A 160 39.02 20.23 -24.20
CA ALA A 160 40.17 20.97 -24.71
C ALA A 160 41.35 20.02 -25.01
N GLY A 161 41.88 20.07 -26.24
CA GLY A 161 43.31 19.85 -26.51
C GLY A 161 43.75 18.65 -27.37
N ALA A 162 43.84 18.90 -28.69
CA ALA A 162 44.95 18.58 -29.61
C ALA A 162 45.34 17.12 -30.02
N GLU A 163 45.37 16.93 -31.35
CA GLU A 163 46.42 16.27 -32.20
C GLU A 163 46.79 14.78 -31.98
N GLU A 164 47.14 13.93 -32.95
CA GLU A 164 47.15 13.88 -34.42
C GLU A 164 47.53 12.40 -34.80
N ASN A 165 47.21 11.96 -36.03
CA ASN A 165 47.77 10.79 -36.77
C ASN A 165 47.53 9.35 -36.24
N GLY A 166 47.20 8.33 -37.05
CA GLY A 166 47.05 8.20 -38.49
C GLY A 166 47.02 6.72 -38.91
N VAL A 167 46.54 6.48 -40.13
CA VAL A 167 46.82 5.34 -41.04
C VAL A 167 45.94 4.07 -40.94
N VAL A 168 45.53 3.66 -42.14
CA VAL A 168 44.55 2.66 -42.65
C VAL A 168 45.37 1.66 -43.53
N PRO A 169 44.84 0.66 -44.29
CA PRO A 169 43.80 -0.38 -44.13
C PRO A 169 44.36 -1.82 -44.34
N ASP A 170 43.44 -2.80 -44.36
CA ASP A 170 43.11 -3.65 -45.54
C ASP A 170 43.23 -5.18 -45.37
N ARG A 171 42.12 -5.90 -45.62
CA ARG A 171 41.99 -6.84 -46.74
C ARG A 171 40.64 -7.58 -46.74
N LYS A 172 40.03 -7.60 -47.93
CA LYS A 172 38.82 -8.33 -48.36
C LYS A 172 39.13 -9.76 -48.83
N SER A 173 38.08 -10.60 -48.84
CA SER A 173 37.67 -11.56 -49.91
C SER A 173 36.43 -12.32 -49.38
N ASP A 174 35.22 -12.22 -49.96
CA ASP A 174 34.68 -12.90 -51.18
C ASP A 174 34.75 -14.43 -51.04
N GLU A 175 33.76 -15.31 -51.28
CA GLU A 175 32.53 -15.33 -52.12
C GLU A 175 31.64 -16.56 -51.74
N GLU A 176 30.33 -16.47 -52.07
CA GLU A 176 29.34 -17.46 -52.60
C GLU A 176 29.20 -18.96 -52.15
N GLY A 177 27.91 -19.41 -52.07
CA GLY A 177 27.45 -20.73 -52.56
C GLY A 177 26.79 -21.71 -51.56
N GLN A 178 25.45 -21.87 -51.63
CA GLN A 178 24.71 -23.11 -51.24
C GLN A 178 24.70 -24.10 -52.44
N PRO A 179 24.09 -25.33 -52.43
CA PRO A 179 23.28 -26.06 -51.43
C PRO A 179 23.56 -27.61 -51.33
N GLU A 180 22.59 -28.35 -50.77
CA GLU A 180 22.32 -29.82 -50.82
C GLU A 180 22.76 -30.66 -49.61
N THR A 181 22.14 -31.79 -49.18
CA THR A 181 20.79 -32.43 -49.17
C THR A 181 20.99 -33.72 -48.34
N GLU A 182 19.98 -34.22 -47.59
CA GLU A 182 19.63 -35.67 -47.37
C GLU A 182 18.64 -35.79 -46.18
N ALA A 183 17.35 -36.08 -46.43
CA ALA A 183 16.71 -37.41 -46.58
C ALA A 183 16.45 -38.09 -45.22
N SER A 184 15.25 -37.94 -44.62
CA SER A 184 13.99 -38.69 -44.81
C SER A 184 13.96 -40.08 -44.16
N LEU A 185 12.92 -40.37 -43.38
CA LEU A 185 12.12 -41.62 -43.44
C LEU A 185 10.83 -41.44 -42.60
N GLU A 186 9.69 -41.46 -43.29
CA GLU A 186 8.36 -41.65 -42.72
C GLU A 186 8.10 -43.14 -42.46
N ASP A 187 7.23 -43.47 -41.51
CA ASP A 187 6.19 -44.47 -41.79
C ASP A 187 4.91 -44.18 -40.99
N SER A 188 3.79 -44.48 -41.64
CA SER A 188 2.42 -44.22 -41.21
C SER A 188 1.69 -45.54 -41.02
N SER A 189 0.87 -45.66 -39.97
CA SER A 189 -0.27 -46.58 -40.01
C SER A 189 -1.41 -46.09 -39.13
N LYS A 190 -2.57 -45.91 -39.76
CA LYS A 190 -3.87 -45.68 -39.12
C LYS A 190 -4.44 -47.02 -38.64
N SER A 191 -5.04 -47.04 -37.46
CA SER A 191 -6.20 -47.90 -37.21
C SER A 191 -7.26 -47.12 -36.45
N SER A 192 -8.49 -47.28 -36.93
CA SER A 192 -9.74 -46.70 -36.46
C SER A 192 -10.19 -47.32 -35.15
N GLY A 193 -10.63 -46.49 -34.21
CA GLY A 193 -11.35 -46.91 -33.01
C GLY A 193 -11.99 -45.69 -32.35
N GLU A 194 -13.29 -45.53 -32.62
CA GLU A 194 -14.30 -44.84 -31.80
C GLU A 194 -13.90 -43.52 -31.13
N LYS A 195 -14.45 -42.41 -31.65
CA LYS A 195 -14.48 -41.11 -30.96
C LYS A 195 -15.13 -41.31 -29.59
N PRO A 196 -14.43 -41.12 -28.45
CA PRO A 196 -15.13 -40.83 -27.23
C PRO A 196 -15.73 -39.44 -27.42
N VAL A 197 -17.05 -39.36 -27.28
CA VAL A 197 -17.79 -38.11 -27.17
C VAL A 197 -17.03 -37.19 -26.22
N GLU A 198 -16.46 -36.11 -26.77
CA GLU A 198 -15.89 -35.01 -26.00
C GLU A 198 -17.02 -34.43 -25.15
N ASN A 199 -17.13 -34.95 -23.92
CA ASN A 199 -17.64 -34.12 -22.85
C ASN A 199 -16.58 -33.04 -22.63
N GLU A 200 -16.72 -31.92 -23.36
CA GLU A 200 -16.05 -30.65 -23.06
C GLU A 200 -16.48 -30.18 -21.66
N LYS A 201 -16.02 -30.88 -20.61
CA LYS A 201 -15.92 -30.30 -19.28
C LYS A 201 -14.78 -29.29 -19.39
N HIS A 202 -15.14 -28.04 -19.71
CA HIS A 202 -14.24 -26.89 -19.78
C HIS A 202 -12.99 -27.09 -18.91
N SER A 203 -11.84 -27.37 -19.53
CA SER A 203 -10.60 -27.61 -18.80
C SER A 203 -10.12 -26.28 -18.23
N PHE A 204 -10.49 -26.03 -16.98
CA PHE A 204 -10.19 -24.80 -16.27
C PHE A 204 -8.69 -24.73 -15.94
N SER A 205 -8.03 -23.63 -16.27
CA SER A 205 -6.63 -23.41 -15.93
C SER A 205 -6.46 -22.66 -14.61
N PHE A 206 -5.44 -23.01 -13.81
CA PHE A 206 -5.24 -22.40 -12.50
C PHE A 206 -3.79 -22.25 -12.10
N ARG A 207 -3.53 -21.35 -11.16
CA ARG A 207 -2.28 -21.28 -10.37
C ARG A 207 -2.56 -21.26 -8.88
N VAL A 208 -1.56 -21.67 -8.11
CA VAL A 208 -1.55 -21.50 -6.66
C VAL A 208 -0.45 -20.51 -6.30
N SER A 209 -0.83 -19.44 -5.61
CA SER A 209 0.07 -18.41 -5.09
C SER A 209 0.12 -18.52 -3.58
N CYS A 210 1.29 -18.85 -3.04
CA CYS A 210 1.47 -19.01 -1.60
C CYS A 210 2.32 -17.89 -1.04
N ARG A 211 1.92 -17.35 0.11
CA ARG A 211 2.73 -16.44 0.92
C ARG A 211 2.84 -17.00 2.33
N CYS A 212 4.06 -17.32 2.71
CA CYS A 212 4.37 -17.88 4.02
C CYS A 212 5.25 -16.90 4.80
N SER A 213 4.99 -16.80 6.10
CA SER A 213 5.85 -16.06 7.04
C SER A 213 5.91 -16.79 8.37
N GLY A 214 6.80 -16.36 9.26
CA GLY A 214 6.90 -16.95 10.59
C GLY A 214 7.57 -18.33 10.62
N ALA A 215 7.14 -19.18 11.55
CA ALA A 215 7.72 -20.49 11.80
C ALA A 215 7.57 -21.46 10.61
N ILE A 216 6.46 -21.40 9.88
CA ILE A 216 6.23 -22.22 8.68
C ILE A 216 7.25 -21.91 7.59
N ALA A 217 7.51 -20.62 7.35
CA ALA A 217 8.46 -20.18 6.32
C ALA A 217 9.91 -20.57 6.60
N LYS A 218 10.26 -20.90 7.85
CA LYS A 218 11.59 -21.42 8.22
C LYS A 218 11.80 -22.88 7.80
N ILE A 219 10.72 -23.62 7.56
CA ILE A 219 10.76 -25.07 7.31
C ILE A 219 10.37 -25.41 5.87
N LEU A 220 9.35 -24.72 5.36
CA LEU A 220 8.77 -24.91 4.03
C LEU A 220 8.79 -23.60 3.25
N THR A 221 9.24 -23.67 2.01
CA THR A 221 9.19 -22.55 1.09
C THR A 221 7.77 -22.40 0.52
N SER A 222 7.40 -21.17 0.17
CA SER A 222 6.12 -20.89 -0.50
C SER A 222 5.95 -21.70 -1.80
N GLN A 223 7.04 -21.95 -2.53
CA GLN A 223 7.03 -22.74 -3.76
C GLN A 223 6.74 -24.23 -3.50
N GLU A 224 7.35 -24.82 -2.46
CA GLU A 224 7.07 -26.20 -2.07
C GLU A 224 5.59 -26.38 -1.71
N ILE A 225 5.04 -25.44 -0.95
CA ILE A 225 3.63 -25.44 -0.54
C ILE A 225 2.72 -25.27 -1.75
N GLY A 226 2.99 -24.27 -2.60
CA GLY A 226 2.22 -24.02 -3.83
C GLY A 226 2.21 -25.23 -4.76
N ARG A 227 3.37 -25.89 -4.96
CA ARG A 227 3.47 -27.12 -5.75
C ARG A 227 2.68 -28.27 -5.13
N ALA A 228 2.76 -28.44 -3.81
CA ALA A 228 2.08 -29.50 -3.10
C ALA A 228 0.55 -29.38 -3.18
N ILE A 229 0.02 -28.15 -3.03
CA ILE A 229 -1.40 -27.84 -3.19
C ILE A 229 -1.81 -28.01 -4.66
N GLY A 230 -1.03 -27.47 -5.61
CA GLY A 230 -1.31 -27.59 -7.04
C GLY A 230 -1.42 -29.04 -7.52
N ILE A 231 -0.50 -29.91 -7.10
CA ILE A 231 -0.58 -31.36 -7.42
C ILE A 231 -1.87 -31.98 -6.87
N ALA A 232 -2.26 -31.59 -5.66
CA ALA A 232 -3.42 -32.17 -5.01
C ALA A 232 -4.73 -31.70 -5.66
N LEU A 233 -4.84 -30.41 -6.05
CA LEU A 233 -5.94 -29.88 -6.84
C LEU A 233 -6.03 -30.52 -8.24
N MET A 234 -4.90 -30.72 -8.92
CA MET A 234 -4.87 -31.42 -10.23
C MET A 234 -5.42 -32.84 -10.12
N LYS A 235 -5.08 -33.57 -9.05
CA LYS A 235 -5.56 -34.94 -8.83
C LYS A 235 -7.06 -34.99 -8.55
N GLN A 236 -7.57 -34.06 -7.75
CA GLN A 236 -8.95 -34.05 -7.28
C GLN A 236 -9.92 -33.49 -8.33
N PHE A 237 -9.61 -32.33 -8.90
CA PHE A 237 -10.51 -31.60 -9.80
C PHE A 237 -10.17 -31.72 -11.29
N ARG A 238 -9.03 -32.35 -11.62
CA ARG A 238 -8.54 -32.50 -13.00
C ARG A 238 -8.33 -31.18 -13.75
N TRP A 239 -8.09 -30.09 -13.01
CA TRP A 239 -7.74 -28.79 -13.59
C TRP A 239 -6.33 -28.77 -14.18
N ARG A 240 -6.08 -27.86 -15.12
CA ARG A 240 -4.78 -27.68 -15.76
C ARG A 240 -3.98 -26.59 -15.05
N ALA A 241 -2.73 -26.87 -14.65
CA ALA A 241 -1.87 -25.83 -14.09
C ALA A 241 -1.37 -24.88 -15.21
N ASP A 242 -1.61 -23.58 -15.05
CA ASP A 242 -1.00 -22.50 -15.85
C ASP A 242 -0.47 -21.41 -14.92
N LEU A 243 0.86 -21.29 -14.84
CA LEU A 243 1.51 -20.32 -13.95
C LEU A 243 1.58 -18.90 -14.54
N ARG A 244 1.39 -18.74 -15.85
CA ARG A 244 1.58 -17.48 -16.59
C ARG A 244 0.25 -16.77 -16.80
N ASN A 245 -0.73 -17.48 -17.33
CA ASN A 245 -2.05 -16.93 -17.65
C ASN A 245 -3.19 -17.85 -17.18
N PRO A 246 -3.34 -18.02 -15.85
CA PRO A 246 -4.41 -18.83 -15.29
C PRO A 246 -5.78 -18.16 -15.46
N ASP A 247 -6.82 -18.98 -15.61
CA ASP A 247 -8.20 -18.54 -15.42
C ASP A 247 -8.48 -18.24 -13.93
N LEU A 248 -7.95 -19.09 -13.03
CA LEU A 248 -8.09 -18.95 -11.59
C LEU A 248 -6.76 -18.87 -10.84
N GLU A 249 -6.67 -17.92 -9.94
CA GLU A 249 -5.64 -17.89 -8.92
C GLU A 249 -6.21 -18.30 -7.56
N ILE A 250 -5.59 -19.29 -6.94
CA ILE A 250 -5.86 -19.64 -5.54
C ILE A 250 -4.72 -19.08 -4.71
N PHE A 251 -5.06 -18.15 -3.83
CA PHE A 251 -4.12 -17.52 -2.92
C PHE A 251 -4.18 -18.18 -1.54
N VAL A 252 -3.03 -18.59 -1.04
CA VAL A 252 -2.88 -19.20 0.28
C VAL A 252 -1.89 -18.39 1.11
N HIS A 253 -2.34 -17.88 2.24
CA HIS A 253 -1.51 -17.16 3.18
C HIS A 253 -1.40 -17.91 4.49
N LEU A 254 -0.17 -18.20 4.91
CA LEU A 254 0.13 -18.94 6.13
C LEU A 254 1.08 -18.10 6.99
N ASN A 255 0.70 -17.86 8.24
CA ASN A 255 1.57 -17.24 9.23
C ASN A 255 1.31 -17.78 10.63
N ASP A 256 2.03 -17.24 11.61
CA ASP A 256 1.96 -17.70 13.01
C ASP A 256 0.66 -17.28 13.73
N ILE A 257 -0.21 -16.51 13.07
CA ILE A 257 -1.45 -15.96 13.65
C ILE A 257 -2.69 -16.61 13.02
N HIS A 258 -2.68 -16.85 11.70
CA HIS A 258 -3.80 -17.39 10.95
C HIS A 258 -3.35 -18.04 9.64
N SER A 259 -4.25 -18.85 9.09
CA SER A 259 -4.16 -19.37 7.73
C SER A 259 -5.40 -18.94 6.95
N ALA A 260 -5.21 -18.40 5.75
CA ALA A 260 -6.29 -17.94 4.90
C ALA A 260 -6.13 -18.48 3.47
N VAL A 261 -7.24 -18.95 2.91
CA VAL A 261 -7.35 -19.37 1.51
C VAL A 261 -8.39 -18.48 0.83
N GLY A 262 -8.05 -17.94 -0.33
CA GLY A 262 -8.94 -17.06 -1.07
C GLY A 262 -8.68 -17.02 -2.56
N ILE A 263 -9.58 -16.36 -3.28
CA ILE A 263 -9.47 -16.11 -4.72
C ILE A 263 -9.37 -14.60 -4.94
N PRO A 264 -8.33 -14.07 -5.59
CA PRO A 264 -8.29 -12.66 -5.97
C PRO A 264 -9.49 -12.31 -6.85
N LEU A 265 -10.23 -11.27 -6.45
CA LEU A 265 -11.36 -10.78 -7.23
C LEU A 265 -10.87 -10.09 -8.50
N PHE A 266 -9.85 -9.23 -8.38
CA PHE A 266 -9.31 -8.45 -9.47
C PHE A 266 -7.91 -8.92 -9.90
N SER A 267 -7.59 -8.73 -11.17
CA SER A 267 -6.29 -9.08 -11.75
C SER A 267 -5.16 -8.19 -11.21
N LEU A 268 -5.44 -6.89 -11.05
CA LEU A 268 -4.55 -5.89 -10.50
C LEU A 268 -4.91 -5.56 -9.04
N PRO A 269 -3.92 -5.17 -8.21
CA PRO A 269 -4.17 -4.61 -6.88
C PRO A 269 -5.08 -3.38 -6.95
N LEU A 270 -5.94 -3.19 -5.94
CA LEU A 270 -6.75 -1.98 -5.75
C LEU A 270 -5.90 -0.72 -5.62
N ALA A 271 -4.71 -0.85 -5.01
CA ALA A 271 -3.74 0.22 -4.88
C ALA A 271 -3.17 0.70 -6.23
N ASN A 272 -3.34 -0.07 -7.32
CA ASN A 272 -2.94 0.35 -8.66
C ASN A 272 -4.05 1.20 -9.28
N ARG A 273 -3.86 2.52 -9.27
CA ARG A 273 -4.85 3.48 -9.78
C ARG A 273 -4.62 3.72 -11.27
N GLU A 274 -5.60 3.39 -12.09
CA GLU A 274 -5.55 3.61 -13.54
C GLU A 274 -5.32 5.09 -13.91
N TYR A 275 -5.75 6.02 -13.05
CA TYR A 275 -5.59 7.46 -13.23
C TYR A 275 -4.24 8.04 -12.78
N ILE A 276 -3.34 7.23 -12.20
CA ILE A 276 -1.99 7.67 -11.80
C ILE A 276 -0.97 7.08 -12.77
N LYS A 277 -0.39 7.93 -13.62
CA LYS A 277 0.58 7.52 -14.64
C LYS A 277 2.00 7.41 -14.08
N THR A 278 2.39 8.40 -13.27
CA THR A 278 3.70 8.44 -12.62
C THR A 278 3.52 8.31 -11.12
N ALA A 279 4.05 7.22 -10.55
CA ALA A 279 3.88 6.90 -9.14
C ALA A 279 4.70 7.83 -8.23
N GLY A 280 4.02 8.49 -7.29
CA GLY A 280 4.61 9.23 -6.17
C GLY A 280 4.49 8.45 -4.87
N LEU A 281 3.91 9.09 -3.84
CA LEU A 281 3.50 8.43 -2.61
C LEU A 281 2.52 7.29 -2.92
N ARG A 282 2.56 6.21 -2.16
CA ARG A 282 1.64 5.09 -2.36
C ARG A 282 0.19 5.55 -2.17
N SER A 283 -0.67 5.29 -3.16
CA SER A 283 -2.07 5.77 -3.18
C SER A 283 -2.88 5.41 -1.94
N THR A 284 -2.65 4.24 -1.33
CA THR A 284 -3.33 3.83 -0.09
C THR A 284 -2.95 4.71 1.11
N ILE A 285 -1.69 5.18 1.17
CA ILE A 285 -1.21 6.10 2.20
C ILE A 285 -1.72 7.50 1.92
N ALA A 286 -1.63 7.95 0.66
CA ALA A 286 -2.16 9.25 0.22
C ALA A 286 -3.65 9.40 0.56
N TRP A 287 -4.47 8.37 0.27
CA TRP A 287 -5.88 8.35 0.66
C TRP A 287 -6.07 8.34 2.18
N ALA A 288 -5.29 7.56 2.92
CA ALA A 288 -5.37 7.54 4.38
C ALA A 288 -5.08 8.93 4.99
N MET A 289 -4.09 9.65 4.47
CA MET A 289 -3.80 11.03 4.88
C MET A 289 -4.97 11.97 4.55
N ALA A 290 -5.49 11.93 3.33
CA ALA A 290 -6.63 12.76 2.93
C ALA A 290 -7.90 12.46 3.78
N SER A 291 -8.12 11.19 4.14
CA SER A 291 -9.24 10.78 5.01
C SER A 291 -9.16 11.32 6.44
N LEU A 292 -7.96 11.67 6.91
CA LEU A 292 -7.76 12.30 8.22
C LEU A 292 -7.88 13.82 8.17
N ALA A 293 -7.89 14.41 6.98
CA ALA A 293 -7.93 15.86 6.80
C ALA A 293 -9.33 16.45 6.98
N GLU A 294 -10.36 15.61 7.13
CA GLU A 294 -11.75 16.03 7.40
C GLU A 294 -12.32 16.96 6.32
N ILE A 295 -11.94 16.72 5.07
CA ILE A 295 -12.32 17.52 3.91
C ILE A 295 -13.85 17.52 3.73
N SER A 296 -14.41 18.72 3.66
CA SER A 296 -15.81 19.00 3.40
C SER A 296 -16.03 19.61 2.02
N ALA A 297 -17.28 19.56 1.55
CA ALA A 297 -17.65 20.19 0.28
C ALA A 297 -17.49 21.71 0.40
N GLY A 298 -16.79 22.32 -0.57
CA GLY A 298 -16.47 23.74 -0.61
C GLY A 298 -15.14 24.11 0.04
N ASP A 299 -14.45 23.15 0.67
CA ASP A 299 -13.15 23.41 1.29
C ASP A 299 -12.07 23.75 0.26
N PHE A 300 -11.06 24.47 0.74
CA PHE A 300 -9.80 24.68 0.07
C PHE A 300 -8.73 23.81 0.75
N VAL A 301 -8.07 22.95 -0.03
CA VAL A 301 -7.05 22.02 0.47
C VAL A 301 -5.70 22.32 -0.18
N LEU A 302 -4.64 22.38 0.64
CA LEU A 302 -3.28 22.67 0.20
C LEU A 302 -2.33 21.49 0.48
N ASP A 303 -1.53 21.11 -0.52
CA ASP A 303 -0.31 20.34 -0.33
C ASP A 303 0.91 21.20 -0.69
N PRO A 304 1.65 21.74 0.30
CA PRO A 304 2.73 22.69 0.05
C PRO A 304 4.03 22.04 -0.45
N MET A 305 4.08 20.71 -0.53
CA MET A 305 5.20 19.92 -1.06
C MET A 305 4.65 18.75 -1.88
N CYS A 306 3.86 19.07 -2.91
CA CYS A 306 2.98 18.11 -3.54
C CYS A 306 3.70 17.02 -4.35
N GLY A 307 4.97 17.20 -4.72
CA GLY A 307 5.69 16.26 -5.56
C GLY A 307 4.92 15.94 -6.84
N LEU A 308 4.64 14.66 -7.07
CA LEU A 308 3.85 14.16 -8.20
C LEU A 308 2.31 14.25 -8.00
N GLY A 309 1.85 14.94 -6.96
CA GLY A 309 0.44 15.27 -6.71
C GLY A 309 -0.42 14.11 -6.19
N THR A 310 0.16 13.00 -5.74
CA THR A 310 -0.61 11.77 -5.41
C THR A 310 -1.62 11.98 -4.28
N ILE A 311 -1.30 12.79 -3.27
CA ILE A 311 -2.23 13.14 -2.19
C ILE A 311 -3.44 13.90 -2.75
N LEU A 312 -3.20 14.94 -3.54
CA LEU A 312 -4.26 15.75 -4.15
C LEU A 312 -5.13 14.93 -5.12
N LEU A 313 -4.52 14.01 -5.90
CA LEU A 313 -5.24 13.11 -6.79
C LEU A 313 -6.22 12.19 -6.03
N GLU A 314 -5.76 11.55 -4.96
CA GLU A 314 -6.64 10.71 -4.14
C GLU A 314 -7.73 11.54 -3.46
N ALA A 315 -7.39 12.72 -2.94
CA ALA A 315 -8.35 13.61 -2.28
C ALA A 315 -9.42 14.11 -3.26
N ALA A 316 -9.03 14.67 -4.40
CA ALA A 316 -9.96 15.20 -5.40
C ALA A 316 -10.84 14.12 -6.05
N THR A 317 -10.36 12.88 -6.11
CA THR A 317 -11.16 11.74 -6.55
C THR A 317 -12.24 11.36 -5.52
N GLU A 318 -11.97 11.53 -4.22
CA GLU A 318 -12.90 11.18 -3.15
C GLU A 318 -13.87 12.32 -2.81
N TRP A 319 -13.40 13.57 -2.81
CA TRP A 319 -14.18 14.79 -2.53
C TRP A 319 -14.18 15.74 -3.74
N PRO A 320 -14.98 15.47 -4.79
CA PRO A 320 -14.92 16.23 -6.05
C PRO A 320 -15.48 17.66 -5.97
N VAL A 321 -16.18 18.02 -4.88
CA VAL A 321 -16.80 19.34 -4.67
C VAL A 321 -15.87 20.23 -3.80
N THR A 322 -14.57 20.17 -4.05
CA THR A 322 -13.52 20.83 -3.26
C THR A 322 -12.45 21.37 -4.21
N CYS A 323 -11.75 22.43 -3.79
CA CYS A 323 -10.65 23.04 -4.56
C CYS A 323 -9.29 22.65 -3.94
N TYR A 324 -8.35 22.24 -4.79
CA TYR A 324 -7.07 21.70 -4.36
C TYR A 324 -5.92 22.51 -4.93
N TRP A 325 -4.91 22.78 -4.11
CA TRP A 325 -3.73 23.53 -4.49
C TRP A 325 -2.50 22.72 -4.12
N GLY A 326 -1.59 22.54 -5.08
CA GLY A 326 -0.32 21.88 -4.89
C GLY A 326 0.83 22.83 -5.16
N THR A 327 1.81 22.88 -4.24
CA THR A 327 3.05 23.60 -4.49
C THR A 327 4.27 22.72 -4.37
N ASP A 328 5.26 22.96 -5.22
CA ASP A 328 6.57 22.31 -5.12
C ASP A 328 7.65 23.27 -5.67
N ILE A 329 8.88 23.10 -5.20
CA ILE A 329 10.03 23.89 -5.68
C ILE A 329 10.56 23.39 -7.02
N SER A 330 10.27 22.14 -7.38
CA SER A 330 10.83 21.45 -8.53
C SER A 330 9.87 21.46 -9.71
N ASP A 331 10.30 22.05 -10.84
CA ASP A 331 9.52 22.06 -12.08
C ASP A 331 9.20 20.64 -12.56
N SER A 332 10.17 19.71 -12.47
CA SER A 332 9.96 18.33 -12.91
C SER A 332 8.93 17.57 -12.07
N GLN A 333 8.80 17.89 -10.77
CA GLN A 333 7.72 17.35 -9.93
C GLN A 333 6.36 17.89 -10.38
N LEU A 334 6.25 19.20 -10.58
CA LEU A 334 5.02 19.86 -11.01
C LEU A 334 4.58 19.42 -12.42
N GLU A 335 5.51 19.24 -13.34
CA GLU A 335 5.23 18.68 -14.67
C GLU A 335 4.68 17.25 -14.55
N GLY A 336 5.31 16.41 -13.72
CA GLY A 336 4.82 15.06 -13.44
C GLY A 336 3.44 15.04 -12.79
N ALA A 337 3.19 15.95 -11.84
CA ALA A 337 1.88 16.14 -11.24
C ALA A 337 0.84 16.59 -12.27
N GLY A 338 1.16 17.56 -13.12
CA GLY A 338 0.28 18.04 -14.19
C GLY A 338 -0.13 16.93 -15.16
N VAL A 339 0.79 16.03 -15.51
CA VAL A 339 0.48 14.84 -16.33
C VAL A 339 -0.50 13.91 -15.62
N ASN A 340 -0.29 13.65 -14.32
CA ASN A 340 -1.21 12.81 -13.54
C ASN A 340 -2.60 13.46 -13.42
N ILE A 341 -2.67 14.77 -13.10
CA ILE A 341 -3.93 15.53 -12.98
C ILE A 341 -4.71 15.50 -14.29
N LYS A 342 -4.03 15.73 -15.42
CA LYS A 342 -4.63 15.64 -16.75
C LYS A 342 -5.14 14.24 -17.06
N THR A 343 -4.38 13.21 -16.71
CA THR A 343 -4.77 11.80 -16.91
C THR A 343 -5.99 11.44 -16.07
N ALA A 344 -6.11 11.99 -14.86
CA ALA A 344 -7.25 11.79 -13.98
C ALA A 344 -8.48 12.64 -14.33
N GLY A 345 -8.37 13.59 -15.28
CA GLY A 345 -9.46 14.50 -15.62
C GLY A 345 -9.77 15.54 -14.52
N LEU A 346 -8.77 15.93 -13.73
CA LEU A 346 -8.92 16.79 -12.55
C LEU A 346 -8.33 18.19 -12.73
N VAL A 347 -8.13 18.64 -13.98
CA VAL A 347 -7.50 19.93 -14.30
C VAL A 347 -8.29 21.11 -13.72
N ASP A 348 -9.62 21.03 -13.71
CA ASP A 348 -10.48 22.10 -13.17
C ASP A 348 -10.60 22.08 -11.63
N LYS A 349 -9.86 21.18 -10.96
CA LYS A 349 -9.96 20.92 -9.51
C LYS A 349 -8.65 21.14 -8.77
N ILE A 350 -7.53 20.88 -9.43
CA ILE A 350 -6.20 20.93 -8.83
C ILE A 350 -5.36 21.99 -9.53
N GLU A 351 -5.06 23.06 -8.81
CA GLU A 351 -4.15 24.12 -9.23
C GLU A 351 -2.73 23.82 -8.76
N LEU A 352 -1.74 24.04 -9.63
CA LEU A 352 -0.33 23.83 -9.32
C LEU A 352 0.45 25.14 -9.36
N LEU A 353 1.28 25.38 -8.35
CA LEU A 353 2.09 26.59 -8.25
C LEU A 353 3.53 26.24 -7.84
N LYS A 354 4.51 26.80 -8.57
CA LYS A 354 5.91 26.71 -8.16
C LYS A 354 6.18 27.65 -6.99
N ALA A 355 6.40 27.09 -5.81
CA ALA A 355 6.68 27.85 -4.61
C ALA A 355 7.47 27.03 -3.59
N SER A 356 8.18 27.73 -2.70
CA SER A 356 8.87 27.12 -1.57
C SER A 356 7.98 27.15 -0.34
N VAL A 357 7.89 26.03 0.38
CA VAL A 357 7.24 25.95 1.70
C VAL A 357 7.88 26.86 2.76
N LYS A 358 9.04 27.46 2.49
CA LYS A 358 9.63 28.48 3.37
C LYS A 358 9.10 29.91 3.13
N ALA A 359 8.38 30.13 2.02
CA ALA A 359 7.83 31.41 1.63
C ALA A 359 6.72 31.21 0.57
N LEU A 360 5.57 30.66 0.97
CA LEU A 360 4.44 30.50 0.04
C LEU A 360 3.83 31.87 -0.30
N PRO A 361 3.58 32.17 -1.57
CA PRO A 361 2.94 33.41 -2.01
C PRO A 361 1.41 33.31 -1.87
N LEU A 362 0.91 32.86 -0.72
CA LEU A 362 -0.51 32.60 -0.47
C LEU A 362 -1.01 33.45 0.73
N PRO A 363 -2.24 33.99 0.69
CA PRO A 363 -2.74 34.86 1.76
C PRO A 363 -3.07 34.15 3.08
N ALA A 364 -3.02 34.92 4.17
CA ALA A 364 -3.64 34.63 5.47
C ALA A 364 -4.96 33.85 5.39
N GLU A 365 -5.04 32.70 6.07
CA GLU A 365 -6.30 31.98 6.38
C GLU A 365 -7.17 31.62 5.15
N SER A 366 -6.53 31.22 4.04
CA SER A 366 -7.18 30.87 2.77
C SER A 366 -7.61 29.40 2.60
N PHE A 367 -7.05 28.44 3.33
CA PHE A 367 -7.30 26.99 3.25
C PHE A 367 -7.93 26.44 4.53
N ASP A 368 -8.73 25.39 4.35
CA ASP A 368 -9.44 24.66 5.41
C ASP A 368 -8.64 23.42 5.85
N ALA A 369 -7.83 22.84 4.95
CA ALA A 369 -6.94 21.74 5.28
C ALA A 369 -5.57 21.83 4.60
N VAL A 370 -4.54 21.34 5.29
CA VAL A 370 -3.18 21.15 4.74
C VAL A 370 -2.80 19.68 4.86
N VAL A 371 -2.42 19.04 3.75
CA VAL A 371 -2.03 17.62 3.74
C VAL A 371 -0.72 17.47 2.98
N SER A 372 0.33 16.92 3.60
CA SER A 372 1.64 16.87 2.93
C SER A 372 2.54 15.71 3.38
N ASP A 373 3.26 15.14 2.42
CA ASP A 373 4.37 14.22 2.66
C ASP A 373 5.67 15.01 2.83
N ILE A 374 6.06 15.27 4.08
CA ILE A 374 7.25 16.08 4.37
C ILE A 374 8.47 15.32 3.85
N PRO A 375 9.34 15.91 3.01
CA PRO A 375 10.48 15.20 2.46
C PRO A 375 11.42 14.70 3.57
N PHE A 376 11.82 13.43 3.50
CA PHE A 376 12.79 12.81 4.41
C PHE A 376 13.79 11.89 3.68
N GLY A 377 15.03 11.83 4.19
CA GLY A 377 16.00 10.79 3.86
C GLY A 377 16.71 10.87 2.49
N LYS A 378 17.73 10.01 2.32
CA LYS A 378 18.86 10.00 1.36
C LYS A 378 18.69 10.57 -0.07
N LYS A 379 17.49 10.63 -0.66
CA LYS A 379 17.26 11.27 -1.98
C LYS A 379 17.34 12.79 -1.89
N PHE A 380 16.84 13.35 -0.79
CA PHE A 380 17.08 14.73 -0.39
C PHE A 380 18.09 14.65 0.73
N LYS A 381 19.35 14.99 0.44
CA LYS A 381 20.36 15.16 1.48
C LYS A 381 19.92 16.35 2.35
N ILE A 382 19.00 16.14 3.28
CA ILE A 382 18.80 17.01 4.45
C ILE A 382 19.99 16.74 5.37
N THR A 383 21.19 17.04 4.88
CA THR A 383 22.43 16.69 5.55
C THR A 383 22.79 17.67 6.66
N LYS A 384 22.14 18.83 6.79
CA LYS A 384 22.55 19.83 7.80
C LYS A 384 21.50 20.73 8.46
N ASP A 385 20.21 20.72 8.07
CA ASP A 385 19.24 21.59 8.74
C ASP A 385 18.43 20.86 9.80
N VAL A 386 18.96 20.89 11.03
CA VAL A 386 18.27 20.55 12.29
C VAL A 386 17.00 21.39 12.49
N ARG A 387 16.85 22.48 11.72
CA ARG A 387 15.73 23.42 11.78
C ARG A 387 14.63 23.20 10.73
N PHE A 388 14.80 22.33 9.73
CA PHE A 388 13.82 22.22 8.64
C PHE A 388 12.40 21.88 9.11
N LEU A 389 12.23 20.96 10.07
CA LEU A 389 10.90 20.60 10.56
C LEU A 389 10.30 21.67 11.49
N PRO A 390 11.01 22.21 12.50
CA PRO A 390 10.53 23.37 13.23
C PRO A 390 10.27 24.59 12.36
N ASP A 391 11.10 24.88 11.35
CA ASP A 391 10.89 25.97 10.40
C ASP A 391 9.70 25.67 9.49
N SER A 392 9.53 24.43 9.01
CA SER A 392 8.36 24.07 8.20
C SER A 392 7.08 24.06 9.02
N LEU A 393 7.12 23.64 10.29
CA LEU A 393 5.99 23.71 11.21
C LEU A 393 5.72 25.14 11.65
N GLN A 394 6.75 25.96 11.89
CA GLN A 394 6.63 27.38 12.20
C GLN A 394 6.17 28.16 10.98
N GLU A 395 6.56 27.78 9.78
CA GLU A 395 6.02 28.34 8.55
C GLU A 395 4.61 27.77 8.33
N MET A 396 4.26 26.53 8.68
CA MET A 396 2.87 26.03 8.75
C MET A 396 2.01 26.72 9.81
N GLU A 397 2.65 27.22 10.88
CA GLU A 397 2.03 28.01 11.93
C GLU A 397 1.92 29.50 11.54
N ARG A 398 2.98 30.07 10.94
CA ARG A 398 3.03 31.41 10.31
C ARG A 398 2.24 31.45 9.02
N TYR A 399 1.93 30.30 8.41
CA TYR A 399 0.88 30.05 7.44
C TYR A 399 -0.44 30.18 8.22
N ALA A 400 -0.71 31.42 8.66
CA ALA A 400 -1.80 32.22 8.12
C ALA A 400 -2.04 31.81 6.65
N VAL A 401 -2.58 30.62 6.46
CA VAL A 401 -3.22 30.13 5.25
C VAL A 401 -4.21 29.10 5.75
N LEU A 402 -3.91 28.34 6.81
CA LEU A 402 -4.94 27.54 7.47
C LEU A 402 -5.89 28.42 8.31
N ARG A 403 -7.19 28.25 8.15
CA ARG A 403 -8.22 28.89 8.99
C ARG A 403 -8.23 28.33 10.41
N VAL A 404 -8.70 29.11 11.37
CA VAL A 404 -8.98 28.60 12.73
C VAL A 404 -10.00 27.47 12.63
N GLY A 405 -9.73 26.34 13.28
CA GLY A 405 -10.51 25.11 13.16
C GLY A 405 -10.06 24.17 12.03
N GLY A 406 -9.20 24.64 11.13
CA GLY A 406 -8.66 23.83 10.05
C GLY A 406 -7.73 22.71 10.51
N THR A 407 -7.53 21.73 9.64
CA THR A 407 -6.79 20.48 9.93
C THR A 407 -5.47 20.42 9.17
N VAL A 408 -4.41 19.96 9.84
CA VAL A 408 -3.11 19.65 9.20
C VAL A 408 -2.83 18.16 9.33
N VAL A 409 -2.50 17.51 8.21
CA VAL A 409 -2.09 16.11 8.17
C VAL A 409 -0.72 15.97 7.53
N LEU A 410 0.27 15.51 8.30
CA LEU A 410 1.66 15.39 7.85
C LEU A 410 2.14 13.95 7.89
N LEU A 411 2.84 13.49 6.86
CA LEU A 411 3.58 12.23 6.91
C LEU A 411 5.03 12.49 7.30
N LEU A 412 5.48 11.86 8.37
CA LEU A 412 6.83 12.00 8.92
C LEU A 412 7.56 10.66 8.97
N SER A 413 8.87 10.67 8.74
CA SER A 413 9.72 9.50 8.98
C SER A 413 9.88 9.18 10.46
N GLN A 414 10.30 7.95 10.77
CA GLN A 414 10.69 7.53 12.11
C GLN A 414 11.71 8.47 12.78
N ASP A 415 12.69 9.00 12.03
CA ASP A 415 13.71 9.88 12.57
C ASP A 415 13.14 11.25 12.96
N LEU A 416 12.21 11.77 12.17
CA LEU A 416 11.51 13.02 12.48
C LEU A 416 10.54 12.83 13.65
N HIS A 417 9.79 11.72 13.69
CA HIS A 417 8.94 11.35 14.82
C HIS A 417 9.72 11.33 16.15
N LYS A 418 10.86 10.65 16.20
CA LYS A 418 11.73 10.62 17.40
C LYS A 418 12.20 12.01 17.83
N ARG A 419 12.48 12.89 16.87
CA ARG A 419 12.87 14.29 17.16
C ARG A 419 11.69 15.09 17.71
N MET A 420 10.51 14.95 17.12
CA MET A 420 9.30 15.61 17.64
C MET A 420 9.00 15.18 19.07
N ASP A 421 9.08 13.88 19.36
CA ASP A 421 8.91 13.34 20.71
C ASP A 421 9.93 13.91 21.71
N SER A 422 11.15 14.21 21.27
CA SER A 422 12.17 14.84 22.12
C SER A 422 11.92 16.34 22.37
N ILE A 423 11.33 17.04 21.40
CA ILE A 423 10.98 18.46 21.51
C ILE A 423 9.79 18.64 22.45
N THR A 424 8.76 17.80 22.31
CA THR A 424 7.57 17.85 23.17
C THR A 424 7.90 17.52 24.63
N LYS A 425 8.77 16.52 24.87
CA LYS A 425 9.24 16.16 26.22
C LYS A 425 10.19 17.17 26.85
N SER A 426 10.96 17.92 26.06
CA SER A 426 11.86 18.96 26.59
C SER A 426 11.14 20.27 26.92
N GLY A 427 10.02 20.58 26.24
CA GLY A 427 9.13 21.69 26.58
C GLY A 427 8.35 21.52 27.89
N GLU A 428 8.12 20.27 28.33
CA GLU A 428 7.46 19.98 29.63
C GLU A 428 8.38 20.24 30.84
N ASN A 429 9.70 20.28 30.64
CA ASN A 429 10.69 20.48 31.71
C ASN A 429 11.15 21.93 31.90
N GLN A 430 10.59 22.90 31.17
CA GLN A 430 10.87 24.33 31.37
C GLN A 430 9.65 25.03 31.96
N SER A 431 9.45 24.85 33.28
CA SER A 431 8.73 25.83 34.09
C SER A 431 9.66 27.05 34.34
N PRO A 432 9.16 28.29 34.33
CA PRO A 432 9.98 29.44 34.65
C PRO A 432 10.30 29.42 36.16
N ASN A 433 11.51 29.02 36.51
CA ASN A 433 12.04 29.31 37.84
C ASN A 433 12.24 30.82 37.93
N THR A 434 11.23 31.52 38.47
CA THR A 434 11.39 32.82 39.09
C THR A 434 12.45 32.69 40.19
N SER A 435 13.61 33.31 39.96
CA SER A 435 14.61 33.54 40.99
C SER A 435 13.99 34.44 42.07
N SER A 436 13.64 33.85 43.20
CA SER A 436 13.47 34.58 44.46
C SER A 436 14.49 34.02 45.44
N ASP A 437 15.48 34.85 45.74
CA ASP A 437 16.29 34.73 46.96
C ASP A 437 15.38 34.66 48.18
N GLY A 438 15.76 33.83 49.16
CA GLY A 438 15.04 33.71 50.41
C GLY A 438 15.48 32.48 51.20
N ALA A 439 16.59 32.63 51.92
CA ALA A 439 17.07 31.66 52.90
C ALA A 439 16.02 31.39 53.98
N GLY A 440 15.83 30.10 54.33
CA GLY A 440 14.99 29.68 55.43
C GLY A 440 15.05 28.15 55.60
N GLU A 441 15.87 27.72 56.56
CA GLU A 441 15.91 26.35 57.08
C GLU A 441 14.52 25.90 57.55
N THR A 442 14.17 24.62 57.37
CA THR A 442 13.88 23.67 58.47
C THR A 442 13.37 22.30 57.97
N THR A 443 14.11 21.26 58.41
CA THR A 443 13.68 19.93 58.89
C THR A 443 12.70 19.05 58.09
N ALA A 444 13.27 17.93 57.60
CA ALA A 444 12.90 16.52 57.81
C ALA A 444 11.41 16.11 57.88
N VAL A 445 11.06 15.07 57.12
CA VAL A 445 10.69 13.73 57.65
C VAL A 445 10.61 12.75 56.47
N GLU A 446 11.38 11.67 56.58
CA GLU A 446 11.27 10.44 55.80
C GLU A 446 10.00 9.69 56.21
N THR A 447 9.31 9.03 55.27
CA THR A 447 8.81 7.67 55.53
C THR A 447 8.62 6.90 54.23
N SER A 448 9.27 5.75 54.23
CA SER A 448 9.24 4.64 53.28
C SER A 448 8.03 3.72 53.48
N SER A 449 7.64 3.01 52.42
CA SER A 449 7.16 1.59 52.41
C SER A 449 6.55 1.32 51.01
N SER A 450 7.13 0.49 50.15
CA SER A 450 7.37 -0.96 50.17
C SER A 450 6.12 -1.81 49.89
N ASP A 451 6.22 -2.51 48.75
CA ASP A 451 5.76 -3.88 48.45
C ASP A 451 4.34 -4.15 47.92
N GLY A 452 4.30 -4.92 46.82
CA GLY A 452 3.65 -6.24 46.92
C GLY A 452 2.51 -6.59 45.96
N ASN A 453 2.87 -6.92 44.71
CA ASN A 453 2.44 -8.11 43.94
C ASN A 453 0.96 -8.40 43.54
N SER A 454 0.79 -8.59 42.22
CA SER A 454 -0.02 -9.60 41.49
C SER A 454 -1.53 -9.78 41.75
N SER A 455 -2.36 -9.53 40.73
CA SER A 455 -2.97 -10.59 39.88
C SER A 455 -4.11 -10.08 38.98
N SER A 456 -4.15 -10.62 37.76
CA SER A 456 -5.28 -10.89 36.85
C SER A 456 -6.53 -9.98 36.82
N VAL A 457 -6.92 -9.51 35.62
CA VAL A 457 -8.18 -9.84 34.92
C VAL A 457 -8.42 -8.87 33.74
N VAL A 458 -8.81 -9.48 32.62
CA VAL A 458 -9.34 -8.95 31.35
C VAL A 458 -10.29 -7.75 31.49
N LYS A 459 -10.07 -6.67 30.73
CA LYS A 459 -11.11 -5.89 30.00
C LYS A 459 -10.53 -4.72 29.21
N GLY A 460 -11.10 -4.52 28.02
CA GLY A 460 -11.41 -3.20 27.45
C GLY A 460 -10.24 -2.36 26.93
N VAL A 461 -10.24 -2.10 25.63
CA VAL A 461 -9.67 -0.87 25.09
C VAL A 461 -10.57 0.27 25.59
N GLU A 462 -10.29 0.76 26.80
CA GLU A 462 -10.86 2.01 27.29
C GLU A 462 -10.02 3.17 26.77
N GLU A 463 -10.72 4.15 26.19
CA GLU A 463 -10.24 5.49 25.93
C GLU A 463 -9.47 5.99 27.15
N ALA A 464 -8.18 6.28 26.96
CA ALA A 464 -7.39 6.94 27.97
C ALA A 464 -7.93 8.36 28.16
N PHE A 465 -8.78 8.52 29.18
CA PHE A 465 -9.20 9.83 29.67
C PHE A 465 -7.96 10.64 30.06
N LEU A 466 -7.89 11.81 29.44
CA LEU A 466 -6.83 12.80 29.45
C LEU A 466 -6.51 13.31 30.86
N SER A 467 -5.22 13.27 31.23
CA SER A 467 -4.64 14.23 32.17
C SER A 467 -3.13 14.38 31.93
N SER A 468 -2.77 15.00 30.81
CA SER A 468 -1.55 15.81 30.65
C SER A 468 -1.75 16.69 29.42
N ARG A 469 -1.26 17.93 29.44
CA ARG A 469 -1.48 18.92 28.35
C ARG A 469 -1.11 18.30 27.00
N GLN A 470 -2.05 18.28 26.05
CA GLN A 470 -1.78 17.82 24.68
C GLN A 470 -0.56 18.55 24.11
N PRO A 471 0.35 17.86 23.37
CA PRO A 471 1.49 18.51 22.75
C PRO A 471 1.00 19.63 21.82
N ARG A 472 1.43 20.85 22.10
CA ARG A 472 1.13 22.04 21.28
C ARG A 472 2.37 22.48 20.53
N PHE A 473 2.22 22.77 19.25
CA PHE A 473 3.20 23.51 18.47
C PHE A 473 2.57 24.85 18.13
N GLY A 474 2.79 25.84 19.01
CA GLY A 474 2.14 27.13 18.90
C GLY A 474 0.61 27.05 18.90
N SER A 475 -0.05 27.50 17.83
CA SER A 475 -1.51 27.41 17.65
C SER A 475 -2.03 26.04 17.16
N LEU A 476 -1.14 25.07 16.88
CA LEU A 476 -1.50 23.73 16.46
C LEU A 476 -1.55 22.78 17.67
N VAL A 477 -2.68 22.10 17.84
CA VAL A 477 -2.87 21.07 18.86
C VAL A 477 -2.81 19.71 18.19
N LEU A 478 -2.00 18.81 18.74
CA LEU A 478 -1.91 17.43 18.25
C LEU A 478 -3.23 16.70 18.52
N ASP A 479 -3.85 16.18 17.46
CA ASP A 479 -5.13 15.47 17.49
C ASP A 479 -4.94 13.94 17.32
N GLY A 480 -3.88 13.50 16.64
CA GLY A 480 -3.58 12.08 16.52
C GLY A 480 -2.24 11.76 15.86
N ILE A 481 -1.70 10.58 16.17
CA ILE A 481 -0.52 10.01 15.52
C ILE A 481 -0.85 8.58 15.08
N TYR A 482 -0.59 8.27 13.82
CA TYR A 482 -0.88 6.96 13.22
C TYR A 482 0.39 6.38 12.62
N GLU A 483 0.89 5.29 13.18
CA GLU A 483 2.03 4.55 12.62
C GLU A 483 1.59 3.83 11.33
N VAL A 484 2.36 4.01 10.26
CA VAL A 484 2.14 3.37 8.96
C VAL A 484 3.45 2.87 8.35
N SER A 485 3.37 1.85 7.50
CA SER A 485 4.54 1.33 6.78
C SER A 485 4.57 1.79 5.33
N LEU A 486 5.70 2.34 4.91
CA LEU A 486 6.02 2.66 3.52
C LEU A 486 6.82 1.51 2.86
N GLY A 487 6.51 0.28 3.25
CA GLY A 487 7.23 -0.93 2.82
C GLY A 487 8.36 -1.30 3.77
N LYS A 488 9.58 -0.83 3.50
CA LYS A 488 10.77 -1.13 4.32
C LYS A 488 10.97 -0.16 5.48
N THR A 489 10.34 1.01 5.42
CA THR A 489 10.45 2.07 6.44
C THR A 489 9.14 2.24 7.18
N VAL A 490 9.25 2.60 8.45
CA VAL A 490 8.13 3.05 9.28
C VAL A 490 8.02 4.57 9.17
N ALA A 491 6.79 5.05 9.08
CA ALA A 491 6.43 6.47 9.04
C ALA A 491 5.21 6.71 9.94
N PHE A 492 4.93 7.98 10.22
CA PHE A 492 3.86 8.39 11.12
C PHE A 492 3.05 9.48 10.45
N ILE A 493 1.73 9.28 10.38
CA ILE A 493 0.80 10.33 9.97
C ILE A 493 0.43 11.11 11.24
N TYR A 494 0.77 12.38 11.27
CA TYR A 494 0.39 13.30 12.32
C TYR A 494 -0.83 14.09 11.89
N LYS A 495 -1.81 14.21 12.78
CA LYS A 495 -2.97 15.08 12.61
C LYS A 495 -2.92 16.17 13.66
N TYR A 496 -3.03 17.42 13.23
CA TYR A 496 -3.15 18.59 14.08
C TYR A 496 -4.42 19.36 13.76
N ARG A 497 -4.92 20.09 14.75
CA ARG A 497 -6.00 21.07 14.58
C ARG A 497 -5.52 22.46 14.99
N LYS A 498 -5.84 23.47 14.17
CA LYS A 498 -5.54 24.86 14.50
C LYS A 498 -6.56 25.41 15.48
N VAL A 499 -6.09 25.90 16.62
CA VAL A 499 -6.93 26.57 17.63
C VAL A 499 -6.63 28.06 17.67
N SER A 500 -7.60 28.85 18.12
CA SER A 500 -7.37 30.29 18.34
C SER A 500 -6.29 30.50 19.40
N ALA A 501 -5.40 31.46 19.16
CA ALA A 501 -4.39 31.86 20.15
C ALA A 501 -5.00 32.57 21.38
N ALA A 502 -6.26 33.01 21.30
CA ALA A 502 -6.99 33.64 22.40
C ALA A 502 -7.85 32.61 23.15
N GLY A 503 -7.26 31.95 24.15
CA GLY A 503 -7.96 30.98 24.99
C GLY A 503 -7.03 30.30 25.99
N ASN A 504 -6.50 31.10 26.92
CA ASN A 504 -5.83 30.63 28.13
C ASN A 504 -6.47 31.32 29.33
#